data_AF-A0A8H5IS78-F1
#
_entry.id   AF-A0A8H5IS78-F1
#
_cell.length_a   1.000
_cell.length_b   1.000
_cell.length_c   1.000
_cell.angle_alpha   90.00
_cell.angle_beta   90.00
_cell.angle_gamma   90.00
#
_symmetry.space_group_name_H-M   'P 1'
#
loop_
_entity.id
_entity.type
_entity.pdbx_description
1 polymer ?
#
loop_
_entity_poly.entity_id
_entity_poly.type
_entity_poly.pdbx_seq_one_letter_code
_entity_poly.pdbx_strand_id
1 'polypeptide(L)'
;MATIKFNKNYIRVNCDATVKSVNLFLTDEGEELPNDGKFSTKPYSGESKKIRLTYKAPPPAPTAYNVLDAVTFPEGAQVTITGGTDGTQLVMAEDKKGNKGTWGLVGGEEEEE
;
A
#
# COMPACT_ATOMS: atom_id res chain seq x y z
N MET A 1 -9.69 -6.45 13.29
CA MET A 1 -9.42 -5.62 12.09
C MET A 1 -8.42 -6.38 11.23
N ALA A 2 -8.68 -6.48 9.92
CA ALA A 2 -7.77 -7.12 8.97
C ALA A 2 -6.46 -6.31 8.87
N THR A 3 -5.32 -6.99 8.82
CA THR A 3 -4.01 -6.33 8.71
C THR A 3 -3.11 -7.08 7.74
N ILE A 4 -2.26 -6.35 7.04
CA ILE A 4 -1.22 -6.91 6.18
C ILE A 4 0.09 -6.86 6.96
N LYS A 5 0.63 -8.04 7.29
CA LYS A 5 1.85 -8.17 8.10
C LYS A 5 3.08 -8.31 7.22
N PHE A 6 4.06 -7.47 7.51
CA PHE A 6 5.38 -7.50 6.91
C PHE A 6 6.40 -7.98 7.94
N ASN A 7 7.23 -8.95 7.57
CA ASN A 7 8.33 -9.47 8.36
C ASN A 7 9.64 -9.32 7.57
N LYS A 8 10.41 -8.27 7.88
CA LYS A 8 11.67 -7.92 7.21
C LYS A 8 11.57 -7.97 5.67
N ASN A 9 10.46 -7.50 5.11
CA ASN A 9 10.21 -7.58 3.68
C ASN A 9 10.85 -6.44 2.92
N TYR A 10 11.28 -6.71 1.69
CA TYR A 10 11.73 -5.69 0.75
C TYR A 10 10.54 -5.22 -0.06
N ILE A 11 10.25 -3.92 -0.01
CA ILE A 11 9.03 -3.36 -0.59
C ILE A 11 9.41 -2.59 -1.84
N ARG A 12 8.72 -2.89 -2.95
CA ARG A 12 8.79 -2.12 -4.19
C ARG A 12 7.44 -1.47 -4.44
N VAL A 13 7.43 -0.17 -4.67
CA VAL A 13 6.22 0.53 -5.12
C VAL A 13 6.26 0.59 -6.64
N ASN A 14 5.23 0.03 -7.25
CA ASN A 14 5.02 0.00 -8.69
C ASN A 14 3.55 0.32 -8.99
N CYS A 15 3.12 1.43 -8.42
CA CYS A 15 1.79 2.00 -8.60
C CYS A 15 1.73 2.78 -9.93
N ASP A 16 0.54 3.28 -10.26
CA ASP A 16 0.31 4.13 -11.41
C ASP A 16 1.31 5.30 -11.51
N ALA A 17 1.61 5.75 -12.73
CA ALA A 17 2.56 6.85 -12.97
C ALA A 17 2.16 8.18 -12.31
N THR A 18 0.87 8.36 -12.01
CA THR A 18 0.34 9.51 -11.26
C THR A 18 0.66 9.44 -9.76
N VAL A 19 0.99 8.27 -9.21
CA VAL A 19 1.40 8.12 -7.80
C VAL A 19 2.86 8.55 -7.65
N LYS A 20 3.12 9.44 -6.68
CA LYS A 20 4.46 9.90 -6.28
C LYS A 20 5.06 8.99 -5.22
N SER A 21 4.31 8.68 -4.17
CA SER A 21 4.76 7.90 -3.02
C SER A 21 3.60 7.21 -2.33
N VAL A 22 3.94 6.22 -1.50
CA VAL A 22 3.01 5.40 -0.74
C VAL A 22 3.45 5.35 0.71
N ASN A 23 2.53 5.55 1.65
CA ASN A 23 2.79 5.32 3.06
C ASN A 23 1.94 4.14 3.55
N LEU A 24 2.61 3.07 4.00
CA LEU A 24 1.99 1.83 4.49
C LEU A 24 1.72 1.85 6.00
N PHE A 25 2.15 2.89 6.72
CA PHE A 25 2.05 3.03 8.18
C PHE A 25 2.61 1.82 8.94
N LEU A 26 3.79 1.33 8.52
CA LEU A 26 4.50 0.23 9.19
C LEU A 26 5.22 0.69 10.46
N THR A 27 5.46 1.99 10.59
CA THR A 27 6.07 2.66 11.74
C THR A 27 5.13 3.77 12.23
N ASP A 28 5.26 4.14 13.52
CA ASP A 28 4.42 5.18 14.12
C ASP A 28 4.60 6.57 13.48
N GLU A 29 5.82 6.88 13.01
CA GLU A 29 6.12 8.12 12.29
C GLU A 29 5.57 8.13 10.85
N GLY A 30 5.31 6.94 10.29
CA GLY A 30 4.97 6.75 8.89
C GLY A 30 6.18 7.00 7.98
N GLU A 31 6.35 6.16 6.97
CA GLU A 31 7.44 6.31 6.00
C GLU A 31 6.88 6.31 4.59
N GLU A 32 7.22 7.34 3.82
CA GLU A 32 6.85 7.44 2.40
C GLU A 32 7.83 6.65 1.53
N LEU A 33 7.32 5.60 0.91
CA LEU A 33 8.02 4.81 -0.09
C LEU A 33 7.83 5.45 -1.47
N PRO A 34 8.90 5.84 -2.17
CA PRO A 34 8.79 6.45 -3.49
C PRO A 34 8.28 5.43 -4.52
N ASN A 35 7.41 5.89 -5.44
CA ASN A 35 6.99 5.09 -6.61
C ASN A 35 8.05 5.18 -7.72
N ASP A 36 9.20 4.54 -7.49
CA ASP A 36 10.33 4.52 -8.42
C ASP A 36 10.56 3.14 -9.08
N GLY A 37 9.69 2.16 -8.79
CA GLY A 37 9.78 0.81 -9.32
C GLY A 37 10.94 -0.02 -8.74
N LYS A 38 11.66 0.48 -7.73
CA LYS A 38 12.79 -0.22 -7.11
C LYS A 38 12.38 -0.82 -5.77
N PHE A 39 13.07 -1.88 -5.38
CA PHE A 39 12.96 -2.41 -4.03
C PHE A 39 13.66 -1.47 -3.06
N SER A 40 13.10 -1.38 -1.86
CA SER A 40 13.71 -0.69 -0.74
C SER A 40 15.12 -1.23 -0.44
N THR A 41 16.00 -0.34 0.00
CA THR A 41 17.37 -0.70 0.40
C THR A 41 17.39 -1.38 1.77
N LYS A 42 16.41 -1.08 2.62
CA LYS A 42 16.22 -1.70 3.94
C LYS A 42 14.97 -2.59 3.97
N PRO A 43 14.97 -3.67 4.77
CA PRO A 43 13.79 -4.47 5.02
C PRO A 43 12.82 -3.73 5.96
N TYR A 44 11.52 -3.90 5.74
CA TYR A 44 10.46 -3.35 6.57
C TYR A 44 9.74 -4.45 7.34
N SER A 45 9.45 -4.15 8.61
CA SER A 45 8.61 -4.99 9.46
C SER A 45 7.52 -4.13 10.07
N GLY A 46 6.33 -4.71 10.24
CA GLY A 46 5.19 -4.00 10.80
C GLY A 46 3.87 -4.53 10.29
N GLU A 47 2.78 -4.00 10.85
CA GLU A 47 1.43 -4.35 10.44
C GLU A 47 0.79 -3.13 9.76
N SER A 48 0.52 -3.23 8.47
CA SER A 48 -0.24 -2.21 7.77
C SER A 48 -1.73 -2.45 7.98
N LYS A 49 -2.40 -1.45 8.56
CA LYS A 49 -3.87 -1.42 8.70
C LYS A 49 -4.53 -0.52 7.66
N LYS A 50 -3.76 0.43 7.13
CA LYS A 50 -4.17 1.43 6.17
C LYS A 50 -3.00 1.79 5.28
N ILE A 51 -3.32 2.37 4.13
CA ILE A 51 -2.34 2.88 3.16
C ILE A 51 -2.80 4.25 2.69
N ARG A 52 -1.84 5.14 2.48
CA ARG A 52 -2.06 6.47 1.91
C ARG A 52 -1.24 6.61 0.63
N LEU A 53 -1.91 7.02 -0.43
CA LEU A 53 -1.26 7.37 -1.70
C LEU A 53 -1.06 8.88 -1.78
N THR A 54 0.14 9.29 -2.17
CA THR A 54 0.47 10.69 -2.49
C THR A 54 0.63 10.78 -4.00
N TYR A 55 -0.19 11.61 -4.66
CA TYR A 55 -0.18 11.77 -6.12
C TYR A 55 0.71 12.94 -6.59
N LYS A 56 1.13 12.90 -7.85
CA LYS A 56 1.82 13.99 -8.56
C LYS A 56 0.81 15.09 -8.91
N ALA A 57 1.28 16.33 -9.06
CA ALA A 57 0.42 17.49 -9.30
C ALA A 57 -0.10 17.58 -10.75
N PRO A 58 -1.33 18.10 -10.99
CA PRO A 58 -2.32 18.53 -9.99
C PRO A 58 -2.88 17.30 -9.24
N PRO A 59 -2.80 17.27 -7.90
CA PRO A 59 -3.10 16.06 -7.17
C PRO A 59 -4.63 15.90 -7.08
N PRO A 60 -5.20 14.72 -7.40
CA PRO A 60 -6.49 14.35 -6.84
C PRO A 60 -6.41 14.34 -5.31
N ALA A 61 -7.56 14.47 -4.65
CA ALA A 61 -7.62 14.48 -3.19
C ALA A 61 -6.91 13.24 -2.60
N PRO A 62 -6.05 13.40 -1.58
CA PRO A 62 -5.31 12.28 -1.02
C PRO A 62 -6.27 11.21 -0.51
N THR A 63 -6.02 9.98 -0.94
CA THR A 63 -6.96 8.88 -0.77
C THR A 63 -6.43 7.89 0.26
N ALA A 64 -7.24 7.59 1.28
CA ALA A 64 -6.92 6.59 2.31
C ALA A 64 -7.67 5.29 2.03
N TYR A 65 -6.97 4.16 2.23
CA TYR A 65 -7.52 2.83 2.01
C TYR A 65 -7.35 1.98 3.27
N ASN A 66 -8.32 1.12 3.55
CA ASN A 66 -8.30 0.14 4.65
C ASN A 66 -8.02 -1.26 4.11
N VAL A 67 -7.46 -2.15 4.93
CA VAL A 67 -7.25 -3.55 4.52
C VAL A 67 -8.58 -4.26 4.27
N LEU A 68 -8.74 -4.82 3.06
CA LEU A 68 -9.84 -5.74 2.72
C LEU A 68 -9.39 -7.18 2.93
N ASP A 69 -8.33 -7.59 2.24
CA ASP A 69 -7.72 -8.91 2.40
C ASP A 69 -6.43 -8.83 3.21
N ALA A 70 -6.46 -9.45 4.39
CA ALA A 70 -5.29 -9.63 5.23
C ALA A 70 -4.34 -10.67 4.62
N VAL A 71 -3.04 -10.44 4.76
CA VAL A 71 -2.01 -11.42 4.43
C VAL A 71 -0.84 -11.28 5.39
N THR A 72 -0.13 -12.37 5.63
CA THR A 72 1.16 -12.34 6.34
C THR A 72 2.25 -12.75 5.37
N PHE A 73 3.10 -11.81 5.00
CA PHE A 73 4.23 -12.10 4.12
C PHE A 73 5.32 -12.88 4.87
N PRO A 74 5.93 -13.89 4.23
CA PRO A 74 7.02 -14.63 4.85
C PRO A 74 8.26 -13.73 5.03
N GLU A 75 9.15 -14.12 5.95
CA GLU A 75 10.34 -13.33 6.25
C GLU A 75 11.21 -13.11 5.00
N GLY A 76 11.65 -11.86 4.78
CA GLY A 76 12.55 -11.53 3.66
C GLY A 76 11.90 -11.55 2.28
N ALA A 77 10.58 -11.77 2.19
CA ALA A 77 9.88 -11.74 0.89
C ALA A 77 10.00 -10.38 0.21
N GLN A 78 10.07 -10.41 -1.11
CA GLN A 78 9.98 -9.25 -1.98
C GLN A 78 8.52 -8.98 -2.27
N VAL A 79 7.99 -7.88 -1.74
CA VAL A 79 6.59 -7.47 -1.87
C VAL A 79 6.51 -6.32 -2.86
N THR A 80 5.63 -6.43 -3.84
CA THR A 80 5.35 -5.38 -4.81
C THR A 80 3.99 -4.77 -4.51
N ILE A 81 3.95 -3.46 -4.34
CA ILE A 81 2.72 -2.68 -4.21
C ILE A 81 2.31 -2.19 -5.60
N THR A 82 1.06 -2.44 -5.97
CA THR A 82 0.49 -2.10 -7.29
C THR A 82 -0.91 -1.50 -7.12
N GLY A 83 -1.35 -0.74 -8.14
CA GLY A 83 -2.65 -0.05 -8.14
C GLY A 83 -2.51 1.46 -8.01
N GLY A 84 -3.54 2.11 -7.49
CA GLY A 84 -3.53 3.55 -7.23
C GLY A 84 -3.64 4.43 -8.47
N THR A 85 -4.23 3.95 -9.56
CA THR A 85 -4.68 4.84 -10.64
C THR A 85 -5.81 5.73 -10.08
N ASP A 86 -5.97 6.94 -10.61
CA ASP A 86 -7.07 7.83 -10.21
C ASP A 86 -8.43 7.11 -10.31
N GLY A 87 -9.23 7.16 -9.24
CA GLY A 87 -10.49 6.41 -9.12
C GLY A 87 -10.38 4.90 -8.85
N THR A 88 -9.16 4.35 -8.71
CA THR A 88 -8.99 2.94 -8.35
C THR A 88 -9.46 2.68 -6.93
N GLN A 89 -10.32 1.66 -6.78
CA GLN A 89 -10.85 1.26 -5.48
C GLN A 89 -9.90 0.34 -4.70
N LEU A 90 -8.83 -0.18 -5.32
CA LEU A 90 -7.99 -1.24 -4.74
C LEU A 90 -6.49 -0.97 -4.92
N VAL A 91 -5.74 -1.08 -3.83
CA VAL A 91 -4.28 -1.19 -3.86
C VAL A 91 -3.91 -2.60 -3.41
N MET A 92 -2.95 -3.24 -4.08
CA MET A 92 -2.58 -4.61 -3.78
C MET A 92 -1.10 -4.71 -3.41
N ALA A 93 -0.80 -5.53 -2.41
CA ALA A 93 0.53 -6.03 -2.10
C ALA A 93 0.61 -7.50 -2.52
N GLU A 94 1.61 -7.85 -3.31
CA GLU A 94 1.83 -9.22 -3.76
C GLU A 94 3.31 -9.62 -3.64
N ASP A 95 3.58 -10.85 -3.21
CA ASP A 95 4.92 -11.43 -3.29
C ASP A 95 5.08 -12.39 -4.48
N LYS A 96 6.33 -12.78 -4.78
CA LYS A 96 6.63 -13.71 -5.87
C LYS A 96 6.03 -15.12 -5.70
N LYS A 97 5.53 -15.46 -4.51
CA LYS A 97 4.92 -16.76 -4.20
C LYS A 97 3.40 -16.74 -4.36
N GLY A 98 2.81 -15.59 -4.70
CA GLY A 98 1.38 -15.42 -4.86
C GLY A 98 0.62 -15.12 -3.57
N ASN A 99 1.32 -14.79 -2.48
CA ASN A 99 0.67 -14.22 -1.29
C ASN A 99 0.21 -12.81 -1.65
N LYS A 100 -1.07 -12.51 -1.44
CA LYS A 100 -1.68 -11.22 -1.81
C LYS A 100 -2.46 -10.63 -0.65
N GLY A 101 -2.26 -9.34 -0.40
CA GLY A 101 -3.09 -8.54 0.49
C GLY A 101 -3.62 -7.33 -0.26
N THR A 102 -4.82 -6.89 0.08
CA THR A 102 -5.49 -5.78 -0.62
C THR A 102 -5.91 -4.71 0.37
N TRP A 103 -5.77 -3.46 -0.05
CA TRP A 103 -6.40 -2.30 0.60
C TRP A 103 -7.49 -1.75 -0.32
N GLY A 104 -8.67 -1.54 0.23
CA GLY A 104 -9.83 -0.98 -0.43
C GLY A 104 -10.03 0.48 -0.06
N LEU A 105 -10.46 1.26 -1.05
CA LEU A 105 -10.81 2.65 -0.87
C LEU A 105 -11.91 2.73 0.18
N VAL A 106 -11.64 3.46 1.25
CA VAL A 106 -12.69 3.82 2.20
C VAL A 106 -13.45 4.96 1.52
N GLY A 107 -14.51 4.62 0.80
CA GLY A 107 -15.46 5.62 0.31
C GLY A 107 -15.93 6.45 1.49
N GLY A 108 -15.73 7.77 1.40
CA GLY A 108 -16.41 8.71 2.27
C GLY A 108 -17.91 8.55 2.05
N GLU A 109 -18.64 8.45 3.16
CA GLU A 109 -20.09 8.35 3.25
C GLU A 109 -20.71 7.30 2.31
N GLU A 110 -21.15 6.19 2.90
CA GLU A 110 -22.45 5.67 2.50
C GLU A 110 -23.40 6.88 2.52
N GLU A 111 -23.85 7.35 1.35
CA GLU A 111 -25.10 8.12 1.29
C GLU A 111 -26.16 7.17 1.86
N GLU A 112 -26.43 7.30 3.16
CA GLU A 112 -27.66 6.80 3.76
C GLU A 112 -28.82 7.50 3.04
N GLU A 113 -29.70 6.70 2.41
CA GLU A 113 -30.95 7.11 1.76
C GLU A 113 -31.85 7.98 2.64
#